data_AF-A0A958T5D6-F1
#
_entry.id   AF-A0A958T5D6-F1
#
_cell.length_a   1.000
_cell.length_b   1.000
_cell.length_c   1.000
_cell.angle_alpha   90.00
_cell.angle_beta   90.00
_cell.angle_gamma   90.00
#
_symmetry.space_group_name_H-M   'P 1'
#
loop_
_entity.id
_entity.type
_entity.pdbx_description
1 polymer ?
#
loop_
_entity_poly.entity_id
_entity_poly.type
_entity_poly.pdbx_seq_one_letter_code
_entity_poly.pdbx_strand_id
1 'polypeptide(L)'
;MKVVFKIASILLVLAFVSTGCSRKKNTFVSRNYHALTAKDNALYNGYNALDNGKESVTNSYVDNYWEILPVERMEVLEEVTLPGESKDENFARAEEKAVKAIQKHSMNIGGKEYNPQMDEAYLL
;
A
#
# COMPACT_ATOMS: atom_id res chain seq x y z
N MET A 1 -10.47 -41.80 25.20
CA MET A 1 -11.27 -40.59 24.86
C MET A 1 -10.42 -39.32 24.77
N LYS A 2 -9.63 -38.94 25.79
CA LYS A 2 -8.82 -37.69 25.78
C LYS A 2 -7.77 -37.61 24.66
N VAL A 3 -7.14 -38.74 24.29
CA VAL A 3 -6.13 -38.80 23.20
C VAL A 3 -6.77 -38.61 21.82
N VAL A 4 -7.94 -39.22 21.60
CA VAL A 4 -8.72 -39.05 20.36
C VAL A 4 -9.19 -37.60 20.21
N PHE A 5 -9.64 -36.97 21.31
CA PHE A 5 -9.99 -35.53 21.32
C PHE A 5 -8.78 -34.62 21.04
N LYS A 6 -7.60 -34.94 21.55
CA LYS A 6 -6.36 -34.20 21.25
C LYS A 6 -5.94 -34.34 19.78
N ILE A 7 -6.00 -35.55 19.23
CA ILE A 7 -5.69 -35.81 17.81
C ILE A 7 -6.71 -35.11 16.90
N ALA A 8 -8.00 -35.16 17.22
CA ALA A 8 -9.05 -34.46 16.49
C ALA A 8 -8.86 -32.94 16.52
N SER A 9 -8.47 -32.37 17.66
CA SER A 9 -8.17 -30.94 17.79
C SER A 9 -6.95 -30.52 16.96
N ILE A 10 -5.88 -31.33 16.95
CA ILE A 10 -4.69 -31.09 16.12
C ILE A 10 -5.04 -31.16 14.63
N LEU A 11 -5.84 -32.15 14.20
CA LEU A 11 -6.30 -32.28 12.82
C LEU A 11 -7.20 -31.10 12.39
N LEU A 12 -8.07 -30.61 13.28
CA LEU A 12 -8.91 -29.45 13.02
C LEU A 12 -8.08 -28.18 12.82
N VAL A 13 -7.07 -27.96 13.66
CA VAL A 13 -6.13 -26.83 13.52
C VAL A 13 -5.35 -26.95 12.21
N LEU A 14 -4.84 -28.15 11.89
CA LEU A 14 -4.09 -28.38 10.65
C LEU A 14 -4.94 -28.14 9.38
N ALA A 15 -6.23 -28.51 9.42
CA ALA A 15 -7.19 -28.25 8.35
C ALA A 15 -7.55 -26.76 8.20
N PHE A 16 -7.46 -25.98 9.27
CA PHE A 16 -7.69 -24.54 9.20
C PHE A 16 -6.52 -23.80 8.53
N VAL A 17 -5.29 -24.21 8.82
CA VAL A 17 -4.07 -23.61 8.22
C VAL A 17 -3.95 -23.88 6.72
N SER A 18 -4.54 -24.98 6.21
CA SER A 18 -4.50 -25.29 4.78
C SER A 18 -5.42 -24.42 3.92
N THR A 19 -6.32 -23.63 4.53
CA THR A 19 -7.06 -22.58 3.84
C THR A 19 -6.19 -21.34 3.66
N GLY A 20 -5.29 -21.39 2.67
CA GLY A 20 -4.38 -20.28 2.39
C GLY A 20 -5.09 -19.00 1.96
N CYS A 21 -4.50 -17.85 2.31
CA CYS A 21 -4.93 -16.54 1.82
C CYS A 21 -4.61 -16.42 0.32
N SER A 22 -5.65 -16.49 -0.51
CA SER A 22 -5.53 -16.41 -1.97
C SER A 22 -6.19 -15.15 -2.49
N ARG A 23 -5.50 -14.45 -3.39
CA ARG A 23 -6.03 -13.29 -4.13
C ARG A 23 -6.96 -13.66 -5.28
N LYS A 24 -6.94 -14.93 -5.71
CA LYS A 24 -7.72 -15.43 -6.85
C LYS A 24 -9.14 -15.84 -6.47
N LYS A 25 -9.44 -15.92 -5.16
CA LYS A 25 -10.75 -16.33 -4.65
C LYS A 25 -11.36 -15.17 -3.88
N ASN A 26 -12.57 -14.77 -4.24
CA ASN A 26 -13.32 -13.80 -3.49
C ASN A 26 -14.07 -14.50 -2.34
N THR A 27 -13.44 -14.61 -1.18
CA THR A 27 -14.11 -15.05 0.06
C THR A 27 -14.10 -13.91 1.08
N PHE A 28 -15.05 -13.91 2.02
CA PHE A 28 -15.12 -12.88 3.06
C PHE A 28 -13.79 -12.77 3.83
N VAL A 29 -13.20 -13.90 4.21
CA VAL A 29 -11.95 -13.93 4.98
C VAL A 29 -10.76 -13.40 4.16
N SER A 30 -10.58 -13.90 2.92
CA SER A 30 -9.45 -13.49 2.06
C SER A 30 -9.53 -12.01 1.71
N ARG A 31 -10.71 -11.50 1.37
CA ARG A 31 -10.94 -10.09 1.03
C ARG A 31 -10.59 -9.17 2.19
N ASN A 32 -11.09 -9.46 3.39
CA ASN A 32 -10.79 -8.65 4.57
C ASN A 32 -9.30 -8.74 4.95
N TYR A 33 -8.69 -9.92 4.86
CA TYR A 33 -7.27 -10.08 5.14
C TYR A 33 -6.39 -9.22 4.20
N HIS A 34 -6.66 -9.28 2.89
CA HIS A 34 -5.92 -8.49 1.91
C HIS A 34 -6.17 -6.99 2.07
N ALA A 35 -7.40 -6.58 2.38
CA ALA A 35 -7.75 -5.17 2.62
C ALA A 35 -7.03 -4.60 3.86
N LEU A 36 -7.15 -5.28 5.01
CA LEU A 36 -6.51 -4.84 6.26
C LEU A 36 -4.99 -4.80 6.15
N THR A 37 -4.39 -5.83 5.55
CA THR A 37 -2.93 -5.88 5.38
C THR A 37 -2.44 -4.82 4.39
N ALA A 38 -3.20 -4.50 3.35
CA ALA A 38 -2.87 -3.41 2.43
C ALA A 38 -2.90 -2.06 3.17
N LYS A 39 -3.98 -1.79 3.91
CA LYS A 39 -4.21 -0.57 4.66
C LYS A 39 -3.15 -0.31 5.73
N ASP A 40 -3.03 -1.24 6.67
CA ASP A 40 -2.28 -1.01 7.91
C ASP A 40 -0.78 -1.23 7.75
N ASN A 41 -0.33 -1.76 6.61
CA ASN A 41 1.10 -1.99 6.35
C ASN A 41 1.59 -1.21 5.14
N ALA A 42 1.18 -1.58 3.92
CA ALA A 42 1.74 -0.99 2.72
C ALA A 42 1.31 0.47 2.58
N LEU A 43 0.00 0.75 2.64
CA LEU A 43 -0.55 2.10 2.49
C LEU A 43 -0.16 2.99 3.65
N TYR A 44 -0.32 2.54 4.90
CA TYR A 44 0.07 3.33 6.07
C TYR A 44 1.53 3.80 6.00
N ASN A 45 2.47 2.90 5.69
CA ASN A 45 3.88 3.28 5.56
C ASN A 45 4.15 4.15 4.34
N GLY A 46 3.37 3.97 3.26
CA GLY A 46 3.48 4.79 2.06
C GLY A 46 2.98 6.22 2.28
N TYR A 47 1.84 6.40 2.94
CA TYR A 47 1.33 7.72 3.33
C TYR A 47 2.27 8.44 4.31
N ASN A 48 2.82 7.73 5.30
CA ASN A 48 3.83 8.32 6.19
C ASN A 48 5.07 8.79 5.41
N ALA A 49 5.52 8.03 4.41
CA ALA A 49 6.62 8.45 3.56
C ALA A 49 6.22 9.68 2.71
N LEU A 50 5.02 9.68 2.11
CA LEU A 50 4.51 10.81 1.35
C LEU A 50 4.47 12.10 2.18
N ASP A 51 3.97 12.02 3.42
CA ASP A 51 3.88 13.18 4.30
C ASP A 51 5.25 13.69 4.73
N ASN A 52 6.20 12.80 5.02
CA ASN A 52 7.60 13.19 5.26
C ASN A 52 8.23 13.87 4.03
N GLY A 53 7.91 13.40 2.81
CA GLY A 53 8.35 14.02 1.56
C GLY A 53 7.76 15.44 1.39
N LYS A 54 6.48 15.63 1.69
CA LYS A 54 5.85 16.96 1.68
C LYS A 54 6.49 17.92 2.69
N GLU A 55 6.78 17.42 3.89
CA GLU A 55 7.44 18.21 4.93
C GLU A 55 8.88 18.58 4.51
N SER A 56 9.62 17.65 3.92
CA SER A 56 10.96 17.89 3.34
C SER A 56 10.95 19.01 2.29
N VAL A 57 10.00 18.96 1.35
CA VAL A 57 9.81 20.02 0.32
C VAL A 57 9.42 21.36 0.98
N THR A 58 8.53 21.33 1.98
CA THR A 58 8.07 22.55 2.65
C THR A 58 9.19 23.22 3.44
N ASN A 59 10.04 22.45 4.10
CA ASN A 59 11.14 22.95 4.92
C ASN A 59 12.36 23.37 4.10
N SER A 60 12.56 22.81 2.91
CA SER A 60 13.65 23.18 2.00
C SER A 60 13.34 24.43 1.18
N TYR A 61 12.06 24.72 0.93
CA TYR A 61 11.63 25.88 0.15
C TYR A 61 11.57 27.17 0.97
N VAL A 62 12.23 28.23 0.49
CA VAL A 62 12.20 29.57 1.10
C VAL A 62 11.49 30.54 0.17
N ASP A 63 10.43 31.18 0.66
CA ASP A 63 9.60 32.10 -0.12
C ASP A 63 10.39 33.38 -0.50
N ASN A 64 10.44 33.69 -1.80
CA ASN A 64 10.92 34.98 -2.30
C ASN A 64 9.75 35.96 -2.48
N TYR A 65 9.50 36.79 -1.47
CA TYR A 65 8.40 37.76 -1.48
C TYR A 65 8.59 38.94 -2.47
N TRP A 66 9.73 39.03 -3.16
CA TRP A 66 9.93 40.00 -4.25
C TRP A 66 9.41 39.50 -5.60
N GLU A 67 9.08 38.22 -5.69
CA GLU A 67 8.56 37.56 -6.88
C GLU A 67 7.14 37.06 -6.64
N ILE A 68 6.43 36.71 -7.71
CA ILE A 68 5.12 36.08 -7.61
C ILE A 68 5.34 34.65 -7.09
N LEU A 69 4.79 34.35 -5.92
CA LEU A 69 4.92 33.02 -5.32
C LEU A 69 4.23 31.96 -6.19
N PRO A 70 4.86 30.81 -6.43
CA PRO A 70 4.25 29.72 -7.16
C PRO A 70 3.12 29.08 -6.32
N VAL A 71 2.12 28.52 -7.02
CA VAL A 71 1.01 27.79 -6.37
C VAL A 71 1.51 26.48 -5.75
N GLU A 72 2.50 25.85 -6.37
CA GLU A 72 3.13 24.61 -5.92
C GLU A 72 4.58 24.88 -5.52
N ARG A 73 5.00 24.37 -4.35
CA ARG A 73 6.36 24.53 -3.82
C ARG A 73 7.36 23.50 -4.35
N MET A 74 6.85 22.52 -5.10
CA MET A 74 7.69 21.50 -5.74
C MET A 74 8.30 22.08 -7.01
N GLU A 75 9.58 21.83 -7.25
CA GLU A 75 10.22 22.16 -8.53
C GLU A 75 9.60 21.27 -9.62
N VAL A 76 8.66 21.79 -10.39
CA VAL A 76 8.14 21.13 -11.60
C VAL A 76 9.23 21.24 -12.66
N LEU A 77 10.17 20.31 -12.62
CA LEU A 77 11.15 20.18 -13.70
C LEU A 77 10.43 19.55 -14.90
N GLU A 78 10.51 20.23 -16.05
CA GLU A 78 9.99 19.78 -17.35
C GLU A 78 10.64 18.48 -17.87
N GLU A 79 11.45 17.82 -17.04
CA GLU A 79 12.07 16.54 -17.35
C GLU A 79 11.04 15.44 -17.03
N VAL A 80 10.57 14.76 -18.07
CA VAL A 80 9.74 13.55 -17.93
C VAL A 80 10.58 12.50 -17.19
N THR A 81 10.48 12.47 -15.87
CA THR A 81 11.16 11.48 -15.05
C THR A 81 10.58 10.11 -15.35
N LEU A 82 11.45 9.11 -15.53
CA LEU A 82 11.03 7.73 -15.69
C LEU A 82 10.41 7.23 -14.37
N PRO A 83 9.48 6.26 -14.40
CA PRO A 83 8.93 5.66 -13.18
C PRO A 83 10.06 5.16 -12.28
N GLY A 84 10.10 5.62 -11.02
CA GLY A 84 11.17 5.31 -10.05
C GLY A 84 12.32 6.32 -9.93
N GLU A 85 12.39 7.36 -10.77
CA GLU A 85 13.35 8.46 -10.60
C GLU A 85 12.70 9.64 -9.86
N SER A 86 12.60 9.50 -8.54
CA SER A 86 12.26 10.61 -7.65
C SER A 86 13.54 11.24 -7.09
N LYS A 87 13.60 12.57 -7.06
CA LYS A 87 14.68 13.30 -6.37
C LYS A 87 14.59 13.21 -4.84
N ASP A 88 13.41 12.92 -4.28
CA ASP A 88 13.23 12.70 -2.84
C ASP A 88 13.05 11.20 -2.54
N GLU A 89 13.87 10.68 -1.64
CA GLU A 89 13.82 9.27 -1.23
C GLU A 89 12.46 8.89 -0.61
N ASN A 90 11.75 9.83 0.01
CA ASN A 90 10.46 9.57 0.63
C ASN A 90 9.35 9.41 -0.40
N PHE A 91 9.36 10.18 -1.49
CA PHE A 91 8.42 9.97 -2.60
C PHE A 91 8.70 8.64 -3.32
N ALA A 92 9.98 8.30 -3.56
CA ALA A 92 10.34 6.99 -4.11
C ALA A 92 9.83 5.83 -3.23
N ARG A 93 9.96 5.99 -1.90
CA ARG A 93 9.47 5.01 -0.93
C ARG A 93 7.95 4.92 -0.94
N ALA A 94 7.23 6.04 -1.05
CA ALA A 94 5.78 6.05 -1.16
C ALA A 94 5.32 5.27 -2.40
N GLU A 95 5.94 5.53 -3.56
CA GLU A 95 5.68 4.81 -4.82
C GLU A 95 5.94 3.31 -4.69
N GLU A 96 7.08 2.92 -4.12
CA GLU A 96 7.42 1.50 -3.91
C GLU A 96 6.35 0.79 -3.04
N LYS A 97 5.85 1.47 -2.00
CA LYS A 97 4.80 0.91 -1.13
C LYS A 97 3.45 0.84 -1.83
N ALA A 98 3.08 1.84 -2.63
CA ALA A 98 1.89 1.83 -3.46
C ALA A 98 1.91 0.65 -4.45
N VAL A 99 3.01 0.50 -5.19
CA VAL A 99 3.24 -0.63 -6.11
C VAL A 99 3.18 -1.96 -5.36
N LYS A 100 3.80 -2.06 -4.18
CA LYS A 100 3.75 -3.27 -3.35
C LYS A 100 2.31 -3.60 -2.91
N ALA A 101 1.50 -2.61 -2.54
CA ALA A 101 0.11 -2.80 -2.17
C ALA A 101 -0.69 -3.38 -3.35
N ILE A 102 -0.56 -2.78 -4.53
CA ILE A 102 -1.21 -3.24 -5.77
C ILE A 102 -0.76 -4.67 -6.08
N GLN A 103 0.54 -4.91 -6.16
CA GLN A 103 1.10 -6.20 -6.56
C GLN A 103 0.80 -7.34 -5.59
N LYS A 104 0.67 -7.08 -4.28
CA LYS A 104 0.52 -8.11 -3.25
C LYS A 104 -0.88 -8.22 -2.67
N HIS A 105 -1.75 -7.22 -2.88
CA HIS A 105 -3.08 -7.17 -2.27
C HIS A 105 -4.21 -6.88 -3.25
N SER A 106 -3.93 -6.60 -4.53
CA SER A 106 -4.99 -6.57 -5.56
C SER A 106 -5.69 -7.93 -5.66
N MET A 107 -7.01 -7.87 -5.70
CA MET A 107 -7.93 -8.99 -5.90
C MET A 107 -8.77 -8.73 -7.15
N ASN A 108 -8.10 -8.52 -8.29
CA ASN A 108 -8.76 -8.44 -9.59
C ASN A 108 -9.23 -9.83 -10.06
N ILE A 109 -10.54 -10.08 -9.98
CA ILE A 109 -11.16 -11.35 -10.36
C ILE A 109 -12.24 -11.05 -11.40
N GLY A 110 -12.05 -11.53 -12.63
CA GLY A 110 -12.99 -11.31 -13.73
C GLY A 110 -13.13 -9.85 -14.14
N GLY A 111 -12.07 -9.04 -13.99
CA GLY A 111 -12.06 -7.61 -14.34
C GLY A 111 -12.64 -6.70 -13.27
N LYS A 112 -13.04 -7.24 -12.12
CA LYS A 112 -13.50 -6.46 -10.96
C LYS A 112 -12.49 -6.56 -9.82
N GLU A 113 -12.07 -5.40 -9.34
CA GLU A 113 -11.28 -5.30 -8.11
C GLU A 113 -12.21 -5.45 -6.90
N TYR A 114 -11.83 -6.34 -5.97
CA TYR A 114 -12.61 -6.64 -4.77
C TYR A 114 -11.98 -6.09 -3.49
N ASN A 115 -10.71 -5.68 -3.54
CA ASN A 115 -10.07 -5.01 -2.42
C ASN A 115 -10.36 -3.49 -2.47
N PRO A 116 -11.13 -2.94 -1.51
CA PRO A 116 -11.54 -1.53 -1.50
C PRO A 116 -10.42 -0.56 -1.10
N GLN A 117 -9.17 -1.02 -1.02
CA GLN A 117 -8.01 -0.18 -0.69
C GLN A 117 -7.07 -0.02 -1.90
N MET A 118 -7.42 -0.61 -3.05
CA MET A 118 -6.58 -0.52 -4.25
C MET A 118 -6.72 0.84 -4.92
N ASP A 119 -7.87 1.50 -4.81
CA ASP A 119 -8.06 2.89 -5.19
C ASP A 119 -7.11 3.83 -4.44
N GLU A 120 -7.01 3.70 -3.11
CA GLU A 120 -6.03 4.41 -2.29
C GLU A 120 -4.59 4.13 -2.77
N ALA A 121 -4.29 2.88 -3.11
CA ALA A 121 -2.97 2.50 -3.63
C ALA A 121 -2.65 3.09 -5.00
N TYR A 122 -3.64 3.41 -5.84
CA TYR A 122 -3.42 4.09 -7.13
C TYR A 122 -3.34 5.61 -7.00
N LEU A 123 -3.90 6.18 -5.92
CA LEU A 123 -3.84 7.61 -5.63
C LEU A 123 -2.60 8.01 -4.82
N LEU A 124 -1.98 7.05 -4.15
CA LEU A 124 -0.74 7.19 -3.39
C LEU A 124 0.47 7.20 -4.33
#